data_AF-A0A940VEH3-F1
#
_entry.id   AF-A0A940VEH3-F1
#
_cell.length_a   1.000
_cell.length_b   1.000
_cell.length_c   1.000
_cell.angle_alpha   90.00
_cell.angle_beta   90.00
_cell.angle_gamma   90.00
#
_symmetry.space_group_name_H-M   'P 1'
#
loop_
_entity.id
_entity.type
_entity.pdbx_description
1 polymer ?
#
loop_
_entity_poly.entity_id
_entity_poly.type
_entity_poly.pdbx_seq_one_letter_code
_entity_poly.pdbx_strand_id
1 'polypeptide(L)' 'GLDYFSHTKHSRAMLERLAATNPNTLACMHGSAWRGDGAPLLRALADALAA' A
#
# COMPACT_ATOMS: atom_id res chain seq x y z
N GLY A 1 12.79 -16.29 -7.68
CA GLY A 1 12.23 -14.94 -7.62
C GLY A 1 10.81 -15.07 -7.17
N LEU A 2 10.37 -14.32 -6.18
CA LEU A 2 9.01 -14.43 -5.66
C LEU A 2 8.04 -13.68 -6.58
N ASP A 3 7.65 -14.34 -7.66
CA ASP A 3 6.46 -14.01 -8.45
C ASP A 3 5.21 -14.50 -7.71
N TYR A 4 4.99 -14.02 -6.48
CA TYR A 4 3.71 -14.20 -5.78
C TYR A 4 3.00 -12.86 -5.68
N PHE A 5 2.73 -12.25 -6.82
CA PHE A 5 1.72 -11.21 -6.89
C PHE A 5 0.36 -11.91 -7.06
N SER A 6 -0.32 -12.14 -5.93
CA SER A 6 -1.70 -12.62 -5.98
C SER A 6 -2.52 -11.50 -6.62
N HIS A 7 -2.95 -11.68 -7.87
CA HIS A 7 -3.87 -10.81 -8.61
C HIS A 7 -5.28 -10.79 -7.97
N THR A 8 -5.35 -10.68 -6.64
CA THR A 8 -6.62 -10.57 -5.95
C THR A 8 -7.27 -9.27 -6.39
N LYS A 9 -8.51 -9.33 -6.85
CA LYS A 9 -9.33 -8.16 -7.17
C LYS A 9 -9.59 -7.25 -5.95
N HIS A 10 -9.10 -7.64 -4.76
CA HIS A 10 -9.34 -6.98 -3.48
C HIS A 10 -8.16 -6.11 -3.02
N SER A 11 -7.05 -6.05 -3.76
CA SER A 11 -5.86 -5.26 -3.39
C SER A 11 -6.20 -3.78 -3.17
N ARG A 12 -7.06 -3.19 -4.01
CA ARG A 12 -7.55 -1.82 -3.82
C ARG A 12 -8.33 -1.65 -2.52
N ALA A 13 -9.30 -2.52 -2.26
CA ALA A 13 -10.14 -2.42 -1.05
C ALA A 13 -9.30 -2.57 0.23
N MET A 14 -8.26 -3.39 0.20
CA MET A 14 -7.32 -3.52 1.32
C MET A 14 -6.49 -2.25 1.52
N LEU A 15 -5.93 -1.69 0.44
CA LEU A 15 -5.13 -0.46 0.51
C LEU A 15 -5.96 0.76 0.95
N GLU A 16 -7.22 0.88 0.53
CA GLU A 16 -8.13 1.92 1.02
C GLU A 16 -8.40 1.80 2.52
N ARG A 17 -8.61 0.57 3.02
CA ARG A 17 -8.77 0.33 4.46
C ARG A 17 -7.52 0.73 5.24
N LEU A 18 -6.33 0.52 4.69
CA LEU A 18 -5.07 0.96 5.30
C LEU A 18 -4.93 2.49 5.25
N ALA A 19 -5.26 3.12 4.12
CA ALA A 19 -5.22 4.58 3.98
C ALA A 19 -6.18 5.28 4.95
N ALA A 20 -7.35 4.69 5.22
CA ALA A 20 -8.33 5.21 6.17
C ALA A 20 -7.83 5.26 7.63
N THR A 21 -6.72 4.59 7.95
CA THR A 21 -6.09 4.69 9.28
C THR A 21 -5.26 5.96 9.47
N ASN A 22 -5.16 6.82 8.44
CA ASN A 22 -4.30 8.01 8.40
C ASN A 22 -2.88 7.71 8.89
N PRO A 23 -2.18 6.74 8.27
CA PRO A 23 -0.90 6.28 8.76
C PRO A 23 0.16 7.36 8.53
N ASN A 24 0.81 7.80 9.62
CA ASN A 24 1.90 8.77 9.54
C ASN A 24 3.28 8.13 9.30
N THR A 25 3.33 6.80 9.33
CA THR A 25 4.54 5.99 9.14
C THR A 25 4.17 4.74 8.37
N LEU A 26 4.91 4.44 7.31
CA LEU A 26 4.83 3.17 6.59
C LEU A 26 6.11 2.38 6.90
N ALA A 27 6.00 1.40 7.78
CA ALA A 27 7.11 0.53 8.14
C ALA A 27 7.29 -0.54 7.07
N CYS A 28 8.51 -0.70 6.56
CA CYS A 28 8.85 -1.74 5.61
C CYS A 28 9.38 -2.97 6.35
N MET A 29 9.00 -4.18 5.91
CA MET A 29 9.55 -5.42 6.45
C MET A 29 11.04 -5.61 6.08
N HIS A 30 11.49 -4.95 5.01
CA HIS A 30 12.87 -4.84 4.57
C HIS A 30 13.10 -3.49 3.87
N GLY A 31 14.19 -2.81 4.19
CA GLY A 31 14.53 -1.50 3.63
C GLY A 31 14.11 -0.32 4.50
N SER A 32 14.06 0.88 3.91
CA SER A 32 13.76 2.12 4.60
C SER A 32 12.27 2.27 4.90
N ALA A 33 11.95 2.65 6.14
CA ALA A 33 10.60 3.10 6.49
C ALA A 33 10.36 4.53 6.00
N TRP A 34 9.10 4.84 5.73
CA TRP A 34 8.67 6.18 5.29
C TRP A 34 7.87 6.89 6.39
N ARG A 35 7.96 8.22 6.48
CA ARG A 35 7.27 9.05 7.48
C ARG A 35 6.69 10.32 6.86
N GLY A 36 5.44 10.64 7.17
CA GLY A 36 4.64 11.73 6.58
C GLY A 36 3.18 11.30 6.45
N ASP A 37 2.34 11.99 5.66
CA ASP A 37 0.98 11.51 5.35
C ASP A 37 0.97 10.31 4.38
N GLY A 38 0.80 9.10 4.92
CA GLY A 38 0.91 7.84 4.17
C GLY A 38 -0.37 7.45 3.43
N ALA A 39 -1.50 8.09 3.71
CA ALA A 39 -2.76 7.77 3.05
C ALA A 39 -2.74 8.05 1.53
N PRO A 40 -2.23 9.20 1.04
CA PRO A 40 -2.04 9.44 -0.40
C PRO A 40 -1.15 8.40 -1.09
N LEU A 41 -0.07 7.97 -0.43
CA LEU A 41 0.85 6.96 -0.99
C LEU A 41 0.17 5.60 -1.16
N LEU A 42 -0.63 5.18 -0.18
CA LEU A 42 -1.38 3.92 -0.26
C LEU A 42 -2.45 3.96 -1.37
N ARG A 43 -3.10 5.12 -1.59
CA ARG A 43 -4.05 5.30 -2.70
C ARG A 43 -3.35 5.28 -4.06
N ALA A 44 -2.23 5.98 -4.19
CA ALA A 44 -1.43 5.95 -5.42
C ALA A 44 -0.93 4.53 -5.75
N LEU A 45 -0.54 3.75 -4.73
CA LEU A 45 -0.21 2.34 -4.91
C LEU A 45 -1.42 1.53 -5.37
N ALA A 46 -2.60 1.77 -4.79
CA ALA A 46 -3.83 1.09 -5.22
C ALA A 46 -4.18 1.39 -6.68
N ASP A 47 -3.91 2.61 -7.15
CA ASP A 47 -4.05 3.01 -8.55
C ASP A 47 -3.05 2.29 -9.46
N ALA A 48 -1.77 2.24 -9.06
CA ALA A 48 -0.72 1.56 -9.84
C ALA A 48 -0.95 0.04 -9.97
N LEU A 49 -1.53 -0.60 -8.94
CA LEU A 49 -1.82 -2.04 -8.95
C LEU A 49 -3.14 -2.41 -9.64
N ALA A 50 -3.97 -1.43 -9.99
CA ALA A 50 -5.26 -1.63 -10.66
C ALA A 50 -5.20 -1.41 -12.18
N ALA A 51 -4.08 -0.89 -12.70
CA ALA A 51 -3.79 -0.76 -14.13
C ALA A 51 -3.26 -2.07 -14.72
#